data_AF-A0A6L8U446-F1
#
_entry.id   AF-A0A6L8U446-F1
#
_cell.length_a   1.000
_cell.length_b   1.000
_cell.length_c   1.000
_cell.angle_alpha   90.00
_cell.angle_beta   90.00
_cell.angle_gamma   90.00
#
_symmetry.space_group_name_H-M   'P 1'
#
loop_
_entity.id
_entity.type
_entity.pdbx_description
1 polymer ?
#
loop_
_entity_poly.entity_id
_entity_poly.type
_entity_poly.pdbx_seq_one_letter_code
_entity_poly.pdbx_strand_id
1 'polypeptide(L)' 'MEIQVIQIGNSKGIILGRAILERYDIRNKVDLELRKNHIKISAQRQSRDGWGKALNEMNSRREDILLIK' A
#
# COMPACT_ATOMS: atom_id res chain seq x y z
N MET A 1 6.29 18.27 11.01
CA MET A 1 4.92 18.27 11.58
C MET A 1 5.00 17.50 12.87
N GLU A 2 4.60 18.12 13.98
CA GLU A 2 4.46 17.42 15.26
C GLU A 2 3.03 16.88 15.34
N ILE A 3 2.88 15.60 15.73
CA ILE A 3 1.58 14.95 15.90
C ILE A 3 1.57 14.23 17.24
N GLN A 4 0.43 14.28 17.92
CA GLN A 4 0.27 13.61 19.20
C GLN A 4 0.10 12.10 19.01
N VAL A 5 0.72 11.34 19.91
CA VAL A 5 0.47 9.91 20.06
C VAL A 5 -0.65 9.74 21.09
N ILE A 6 -1.75 9.13 20.66
CA ILE A 6 -2.94 8.92 21.49
C ILE A 6 -3.03 7.47 21.98
N GLN A 7 -3.68 7.27 23.12
CA GLN A 7 -3.99 5.94 23.63
C GLN A 7 -5.20 5.34 22.88
N ILE A 8 -5.09 4.08 22.46
CA ILE A 8 -6.17 3.32 21.81
C ILE A 8 -6.27 1.96 22.52
N GLY A 9 -7.12 1.87 23.55
CA GLY A 9 -7.20 0.69 24.40
C GLY A 9 -5.85 0.42 25.10
N ASN A 10 -5.26 -0.76 24.88
CA ASN A 10 -3.91 -1.11 25.37
C ASN A 10 -2.77 -0.67 24.44
N SER A 11 -3.11 -0.11 23.27
CA SER A 11 -2.16 0.30 22.24
C SER A 11 -2.00 1.82 22.17
N LYS A 12 -1.07 2.28 21.34
CA LYS A 12 -0.90 3.69 20.98
C LYS A 12 -1.04 3.88 19.48
N GLY A 13 -1.52 5.04 19.06
CA GLY A 13 -1.69 5.38 17.64
C GLY A 13 -1.43 6.85 17.36
N ILE A 14 -1.32 7.17 16.07
CA ILE A 14 -1.27 8.55 15.55
C ILE A 14 -2.48 8.78 14.65
N ILE A 15 -2.97 10.01 14.58
CA ILE A 15 -4.05 10.39 13.67
C ILE A 15 -3.46 11.13 12.47
N LEU A 16 -3.64 10.57 11.28
CA LEU A 16 -3.28 11.23 10.03
C LEU A 16 -4.50 11.98 9.49
N GLY A 17 -4.34 13.28 9.21
CA GLY A 17 -5.40 14.08 8.60
C GLY A 17 -5.71 13.60 7.18
N ARG A 18 -6.94 13.87 6.72
CA ARG A 18 -7.46 13.48 5.39
C ARG A 18 -6.51 13.86 4.25
N ALA A 19 -5.93 15.06 4.29
CA ALA A 19 -5.01 15.54 3.27
C ALA A 19 -3.74 14.66 3.14
N ILE A 20 -3.26 14.06 4.24
CA ILE A 20 -2.12 13.14 4.22
C ILE A 20 -2.56 11.80 3.63
N LEU A 21 -3.71 11.27 4.05
CA LEU A 21 -4.24 10.01 3.55
C LEU A 21 -4.46 10.07 2.03
N GLU A 22 -5.07 11.14 1.52
CA GLU A 22 -5.30 11.34 0.09
C GLU A 22 -4.00 11.55 -0.70
N ARG A 23 -3.08 12.36 -0.19
CA ARG A 23 -1.78 12.62 -0.85
C ARG A 23 -0.98 11.35 -1.08
N TYR A 24 -1.06 10.38 -0.17
CA TYR A 24 -0.30 9.14 -0.23
C TYR A 24 -1.14 7.90 -0.62
N ASP A 25 -2.39 8.09 -1.04
CA ASP A 25 -3.36 7.01 -1.35
C ASP A 25 -3.44 5.92 -0.27
N ILE A 26 -3.42 6.34 1.00
CA ILE A 26 -3.57 5.44 2.14
C ILE A 26 -5.05 5.24 2.41
N ARG A 27 -5.55 4.02 2.20
CA ARG A 27 -6.98 3.69 2.35
C ARG A 27 -7.28 2.98 3.66
N ASN A 28 -6.82 1.73 3.80
CA ASN A 28 -7.20 0.85 4.90
C ASN A 28 -6.02 0.14 5.57
N LYS A 29 -4.91 -0.03 4.84
CA LYS A 29 -3.71 -0.72 5.33
C LYS A 29 -2.45 -0.02 4.83
N VAL A 30 -1.40 -0.15 5.63
CA VAL A 30 -0.07 0.37 5.35
C VAL A 30 0.96 -0.71 5.62
N ASP A 31 2.06 -0.66 4.87
CA ASP A 31 3.25 -1.41 5.21
C ASP A 31 4.10 -0.57 6.16
N LEU A 32 4.59 -1.21 7.23
CA LEU A 32 5.40 -0.59 8.26
C LEU A 32 6.77 -1.28 8.30
N GLU A 33 7.81 -0.49 8.11
CA GLU A 33 9.19 -0.95 8.14
C GLU A 33 9.96 -0.30 9.29
N LEU A 34 10.55 -1.13 10.15
CA LEU A 34 11.37 -0.66 11.27
C LEU A 34 12.77 -0.30 10.78
N ARG A 35 13.16 0.96 10.96
CA ARG A 35 14.53 1.44 10.70
C ARG A 35 15.18 1.86 12.01
N LYS A 36 16.50 2.07 11.97
CA LYS A 36 17.32 2.34 13.17
C LYS A 36 16.78 3.50 14.04
N ASN A 37 16.28 4.57 13.42
CA ASN A 37 15.86 5.79 14.12
C ASN A 37 14.42 6.22 13.82
N HIS A 38 13.69 5.47 12.98
CA HIS A 38 12.34 5.83 12.57
C HIS A 38 11.58 4.61 12.08
N ILE A 39 10.26 4.74 11.99
CA ILE A 39 9.42 3.83 11.22
C ILE A 39 9.14 4.45 9.87
N LYS A 40 9.23 3.65 8.80
CA LYS A 40 8.77 4.04 7.48
C LYS A 40 7.38 3.46 7.27
N ILE A 41 6.42 4.32 6.97
CA ILE A 41 5.04 3.94 6.66
C ILE A 41 4.81 4.21 5.17
N SER A 42 4.32 3.22 4.43
CA SER A 42 3.93 3.37 3.02
C SER A 42 2.54 2.79 2.78
N ALA A 43 1.80 3.37 1.84
CA ALA A 43 0.55 2.79 1.39
C ALA A 43 0.80 1.37 0.88
N GLN A 44 -0.05 0.44 1.32
CA GLN A 44 0.02 -0.93 0.82
C GLN A 44 -0.45 -0.91 -0.64
N ARG A 45 0.41 -1.34 -1.57
CA ARG A 45 -0.04 -1.60 -2.94
C ARG A 45 -1.02 -2.76 -2.88
N GLN A 46 -2.20 -2.62 -3.51
CA GLN A 46 -3.12 -3.74 -3.59
C GLN A 46 -2.41 -4.90 -4.29
N SER A 47 -2.49 -6.09 -3.71
CA SER A 47 -2.05 -7.31 -4.38
C SER A 47 -2.73 -7.37 -5.74
N ARG A 48 -1.92 -7.47 -6.79
CA ARG A 48 -2.37 -7.52 -8.20
C ARG A 48 -2.92 -6.22 -8.77
N ASP A 49 -2.60 -5.07 -8.17
CA ASP A 49 -2.86 -3.78 -8.81
C ASP A 49 -2.18 -3.74 -10.20
N GLY A 50 -2.94 -3.34 -11.23
CA GLY A 50 -2.50 -3.35 -12.62
C GLY A 50 -2.45 -4.71 -13.33
N TRP A 51 -2.70 -5.84 -12.66
CA TRP A 51 -2.66 -7.17 -13.31
C TRP A 51 -3.70 -7.33 -14.41
N GLY A 52 -4.91 -6.81 -14.24
CA GLY A 52 -5.92 -6.87 -15.29
C GLY A 52 -5.48 -6.15 -16.56
N LYS A 53 -4.79 -5.01 -16.43
CA LYS A 53 -4.22 -4.27 -17.56
C LYS A 53 -3.08 -5.07 -18.21
N ALA A 54 -2.16 -5.60 -17.41
CA ALA A 54 -1.07 -6.42 -17.91
C ALA A 54 -1.57 -7.67 -18.63
N LEU A 55 -2.61 -8.33 -18.11
CA LEU A 55 -3.23 -9.51 -18.73
C LEU A 55 -3.92 -9.15 -20.05
N ASN A 56 -4.64 -8.04 -20.12
CA ASN A 56 -5.23 -7.56 -21.37
C ASN A 56 -4.16 -7.22 -22.42
N GLU A 57 -3.04 -6.63 -22.01
CA GLU A 57 -1.92 -6.33 -22.89
C GLU A 57 -1.25 -7.62 -23.41
N MET A 58 -1.02 -8.60 -22.54
CA MET A 58 -0.50 -9.92 -22.94
C MET A 58 -1.41 -10.62 -23.95
N ASN A 59 -2.72 -10.65 -23.70
CA ASN A 59 -3.71 -11.24 -24.63
C ASN A 59 -3.70 -10.49 -25.97
N SER A 60 -3.66 -9.15 -25.96
CA SER A 60 -3.57 -8.35 -27.20
C SER A 60 -2.32 -8.67 -28.04
N ARG A 61 -1.23 -9.11 -27.39
CA ARG A 61 0.02 -9.53 -28.04
C ARG A 61 0.10 -11.03 -28.30
N ARG A 62 -0.91 -11.80 -27.90
CA ARG A 62 -0.93 -13.28 -27.92
C ARG A 62 0.23 -13.91 -27.15
N GLU A 63 0.66 -13.24 -26.08
CA GLU A 63 1.74 -13.68 -25.18
C GLU A 63 1.19 -14.53 -24.02
N ASP A 64 -0.13 -14.73 -23.94
CA ASP A 64 -0.84 -15.52 -22.94
C ASP A 64 -0.94 -17.02 -23.29
N ILE A 65 0.14 -17.55 -23.88
CA ILE A 65 0.23 -18.96 -24.29
C ILE A 65 0.58 -19.89 -23.12
N LEU A 66 0.02 -21.10 -23.13
CA LEU A 66 0.36 -22.15 -22.18
C LEU A 66 1.79 -22.65 -22.45
N LEU A 67 2.71 -22.38 -21.51
CA LEU A 67 4.13 -22.73 -21.64
C LEU A 67 4.47 -24.17 -21.24
N ILE A 68 3.57 -24.86 -20.53
CA ILE A 68 3.82 -26.21 -20.01
C ILE A 68 2.58 -27.07 -20.27
N LYS A 69 2.82 -28.29 -20.77
CA LYS A 69 1.80 -29.29 -21.06
C LYS A 69 1.91 -30.45 -20.08
#